data_AF-A0A7S2YWJ3-F1
#
_entry.id   AF-A0A7S2YWJ3-F1
#
_cell.length_a   1.000
_cell.length_b   1.000
_cell.length_c   1.000
_cell.angle_alpha   90.00
_cell.angle_beta   90.00
_cell.angle_gamma   90.00
#
_symmetry.space_group_name_H-M   'P 1'
#
loop_
_entity.id
_entity.type
_entity.pdbx_description
1 polymer ?
#
loop_
_entity_poly.entity_id
_entity_poly.type
_entity_poly.pdbx_seq_one_letter_code
_entity_poly.pdbx_strand_id
1 'polypeptide(L)'
;HILAKQDKRIKLLVGTSGDTGASAAHAVASCANLSIAVLYPSRQFSNVSDVQERQTLDAISDQCAVVECMGTSDDLDRPINEAFANDELRTTHNLGSVNSVNVVRLLVQCAFFAYAATRLPSHAAATFVVPTGAAGHVAGGALAKLIGIP
;
A
#
# COMPACT_ATOMS: atom_id res chain seq x y z
N HIS A 1 -17.63 8.16 -1.01
CA HIS A 1 -18.62 8.90 -1.83
C HIS A 1 -19.05 8.13 -3.09
N ILE A 2 -18.15 7.77 -4.01
CA ILE A 2 -18.51 7.07 -5.27
C ILE A 2 -19.15 5.69 -5.00
N LEU A 3 -18.53 4.87 -4.15
CA LEU A 3 -19.06 3.55 -3.81
C LEU A 3 -20.45 3.59 -3.18
N ALA A 4 -20.69 4.57 -2.30
CA ALA A 4 -22.01 4.78 -1.71
C ALA A 4 -23.09 5.11 -2.77
N LYS A 5 -22.75 5.93 -3.78
CA LYS A 5 -23.67 6.24 -4.89
C LYS A 5 -24.00 5.03 -5.76
N GLN A 6 -23.12 4.04 -5.79
CA GLN A 6 -23.29 2.81 -6.57
C GLN A 6 -23.83 1.65 -5.73
N ASP A 7 -24.12 1.88 -4.44
CA ASP A 7 -24.43 0.86 -3.44
C ASP A 7 -23.44 -0.32 -3.45
N LYS A 8 -22.15 0.00 -3.62
CA LYS A 8 -21.07 -0.98 -3.65
C LYS A 8 -20.22 -0.90 -2.39
N ARG A 9 -19.60 -2.03 -2.06
CA ARG A 9 -18.51 -2.11 -1.09
C ARG A 9 -17.30 -2.75 -1.75
N ILE A 10 -16.10 -2.35 -1.33
CA ILE A 10 -14.84 -2.98 -1.78
C ILE A 10 -14.14 -3.56 -0.55
N LYS A 11 -13.62 -4.78 -0.70
CA LYS A 11 -12.70 -5.36 0.27
C LYS A 11 -11.29 -5.32 -0.28
N LEU A 12 -10.42 -4.60 0.42
CA LEU A 12 -9.03 -4.41 0.05
C LEU A 12 -8.17 -5.53 0.63
N LEU A 13 -7.19 -5.99 -0.14
CA LEU A 13 -6.14 -6.89 0.32
C LEU A 13 -4.79 -6.16 0.22
N VAL A 14 -4.02 -6.23 1.30
CA VAL A 14 -2.68 -5.64 1.37
C VAL A 14 -1.73 -6.61 2.07
N GLY A 15 -0.54 -6.80 1.50
CA GLY A 15 0.56 -7.49 2.14
C GLY A 15 1.55 -6.45 2.68
N THR A 16 2.03 -6.62 3.90
CA THR A 16 2.97 -5.69 4.52
C THR A 16 4.04 -6.43 5.31
N SER A 17 5.25 -5.89 5.32
CA SER A 17 6.34 -6.27 6.22
C SER A 17 6.68 -5.16 7.22
N GLY A 18 5.84 -4.14 7.30
CA GLY A 18 6.04 -2.96 8.14
C GLY A 18 4.84 -2.01 8.09
N ASP A 19 5.11 -0.71 8.00
CA ASP A 19 4.13 0.36 8.27
C ASP A 19 3.01 0.50 7.22
N THR A 20 3.15 -0.14 6.04
CA THR A 20 2.17 0.00 4.94
C THR A 20 0.79 -0.52 5.35
N GLY A 21 0.73 -1.63 6.08
CA GLY A 21 -0.53 -2.21 6.55
C GLY A 21 -1.26 -1.30 7.52
N ALA A 22 -0.57 -0.79 8.54
CA ALA A 22 -1.12 0.16 9.50
C ALA A 22 -1.61 1.45 8.82
N SER A 23 -0.84 1.98 7.86
CA SER A 23 -1.21 3.18 7.10
C SER A 23 -2.46 2.93 6.23
N ALA A 24 -2.53 1.79 5.55
CA ALA A 24 -3.67 1.42 4.71
C ALA A 24 -4.94 1.19 5.55
N ALA A 25 -4.80 0.53 6.70
CA ALA A 25 -5.89 0.34 7.65
C ALA A 25 -6.44 1.68 8.17
N HIS A 26 -5.55 2.61 8.55
CA HIS A 26 -5.96 3.94 8.99
C HIS A 26 -6.69 4.74 7.91
N ALA A 27 -6.24 4.65 6.65
CA ALA A 27 -6.92 5.29 5.53
C ALA A 27 -8.33 4.74 5.27
N VAL A 28 -8.55 3.45 5.56
CA VAL A 28 -9.83 2.77 5.36
C VAL A 28 -10.80 2.98 6.52
N ALA A 29 -10.30 3.18 7.75
CA ALA A 29 -11.09 3.23 8.99
C ALA A 29 -12.24 4.26 9.05
N SER A 30 -12.23 5.27 8.18
CA SER A 30 -13.29 6.28 8.07
C SER A 30 -14.25 6.05 6.89
N CYS A 31 -14.04 5.00 6.10
CA CYS A 31 -14.73 4.78 4.84
C CYS A 31 -15.77 3.64 4.95
N ALA A 32 -17.04 3.96 5.22
CA ALA A 32 -18.12 2.97 5.45
C ALA A 32 -18.27 1.87 4.35
N ASN A 33 -17.93 2.18 3.10
CA ASN A 33 -18.01 1.26 1.96
C ASN A 33 -16.71 0.51 1.67
N LEU A 34 -15.68 0.68 2.49
CA LEU A 34 -14.39 0.00 2.37
C LEU A 34 -14.16 -0.89 3.59
N SER A 35 -13.51 -2.01 3.34
CA SER A 35 -12.91 -2.87 4.36
C SER A 35 -11.55 -3.32 3.85
N ILE A 36 -10.65 -3.75 4.75
CA ILE A 36 -9.31 -4.19 4.39
C ILE A 36 -8.91 -5.42 5.20
N ALA A 37 -8.19 -6.33 4.54
CA ALA A 37 -7.47 -7.42 5.16
C ALA A 37 -5.96 -7.17 4.97
N VAL A 38 -5.25 -7.03 6.10
CA VAL A 38 -3.81 -6.81 6.16
C VAL A 38 -3.14 -8.14 6.45
N LEU A 39 -2.37 -8.65 5.50
CA LEU A 39 -1.52 -9.81 5.67
C LEU A 39 -0.12 -9.34 6.07
N TYR A 40 0.43 -9.91 7.13
CA TYR A 40 1.81 -9.65 7.55
C TYR A 40 2.54 -10.96 7.85
N PRO A 41 3.85 -11.07 7.58
CA PRO A 41 4.58 -12.29 7.84
C PRO A 41 4.89 -12.41 9.33
N SER A 42 4.82 -13.63 9.84
CA SER A 42 5.23 -13.91 11.21
C SER A 42 6.68 -13.51 11.43
N ARG A 43 6.96 -12.94 12.60
CA ARG A 43 8.32 -12.53 13.02
C ARG A 43 9.32 -13.68 13.08
N GLN A 44 8.83 -14.91 13.13
CA GLN A 44 9.69 -16.10 13.06
C GLN A 44 10.43 -16.24 11.72
N PHE A 45 9.86 -15.71 10.63
CA PHE A 45 10.36 -15.92 9.27
C PHE A 45 10.72 -14.61 8.56
N SER A 46 10.51 -13.45 9.20
CA SER A 46 10.72 -12.14 8.58
C SER A 46 11.21 -11.10 9.58
N ASN A 47 11.85 -10.05 9.06
CA ASN A 47 12.43 -8.96 9.85
C ASN A 47 11.39 -7.89 10.23
N VAL A 48 10.21 -8.31 10.72
CA VAL A 48 9.20 -7.40 11.26
C VAL A 48 9.57 -7.07 12.70
N SER A 49 9.72 -5.78 13.01
CA SER A 49 10.01 -5.34 14.38
C SER A 49 8.78 -5.42 15.29
N ASP A 50 8.99 -5.52 16.61
CA ASP A 50 7.91 -5.49 17.61
C ASP A 50 7.02 -4.25 17.52
N VAL A 51 7.61 -3.13 17.08
CA VAL A 51 6.87 -1.87 16.92
C VAL A 51 5.95 -1.96 15.70
N GLN A 52 6.46 -2.45 14.58
CA GLN A 52 5.69 -2.60 13.34
C GLN A 52 4.56 -3.64 13.47
N GLU A 53 4.84 -4.75 14.14
CA GLU A 53 3.83 -5.77 14.45
C GLU A 53 2.71 -5.17 15.31
N ARG A 54 3.06 -4.49 16.42
CA ARG A 54 2.07 -3.82 17.28
C ARG A 54 1.25 -2.79 16.53
N GLN A 55 1.88 -1.92 15.74
CA GLN A 55 1.16 -0.94 14.92
C GLN A 55 0.18 -1.59 13.93
N THR A 56 0.53 -2.77 13.39
CA THR A 56 -0.35 -3.52 12.50
C THR A 56 -1.53 -4.11 13.27
N LEU A 57 -1.28 -4.73 14.43
CA LEU A 57 -2.32 -5.31 15.29
C LEU A 57 -3.25 -4.25 15.90
N ASP A 58 -2.72 -3.10 16.28
CA ASP A 58 -3.49 -1.95 16.80
C ASP A 58 -4.46 -1.37 15.75
N ALA A 59 -4.26 -1.71 14.47
CA ALA A 59 -5.13 -1.26 13.38
C ALA A 59 -6.40 -2.11 13.19
N ILE A 60 -6.57 -3.21 13.97
CA ILE A 60 -7.76 -4.06 13.93
C ILE A 60 -9.01 -3.24 14.29
N SER A 61 -10.05 -3.36 13.47
CA SER A 61 -11.34 -2.68 13.66
C SER A 61 -12.44 -3.38 12.87
N ASP A 62 -13.68 -2.91 12.95
CA ASP A 62 -14.80 -3.42 12.14
C ASP A 62 -14.52 -3.40 10.62
N GLN A 63 -13.63 -2.51 10.18
CA GLN A 63 -13.24 -2.35 8.78
C GLN A 63 -11.88 -2.95 8.44
N CYS A 64 -11.12 -3.41 9.45
CA CYS A 64 -9.76 -3.90 9.26
C CYS A 64 -9.57 -5.24 9.97
N ALA A 65 -9.37 -6.28 9.17
CA ALA A 65 -8.89 -7.57 9.64
C ALA A 65 -7.36 -7.65 9.46
N VAL A 66 -6.68 -8.24 10.42
CA VAL A 66 -5.23 -8.51 10.35
C VAL A 66 -5.03 -10.02 10.39
N VAL A 67 -4.18 -10.52 9.50
CA VAL A 67 -3.88 -11.95 9.33
C VAL A 67 -2.37 -12.15 9.36
N GLU A 68 -1.90 -12.85 10.39
CA GLU A 68 -0.52 -13.32 10.43
C GLU A 68 -0.37 -14.50 9.45
N CYS A 69 0.69 -14.46 8.66
CA CYS A 69 0.99 -15.48 7.65
C CYS A 69 2.35 -16.14 7.95
N MET A 70 2.42 -17.46 7.80
CA MET A 70 3.67 -18.20 7.90
C MET A 70 4.50 -17.99 6.63
N GLY A 71 5.76 -17.59 6.78
CA GLY A 71 6.66 -17.30 5.66
C GLY A 71 7.20 -15.88 5.69
N THR A 72 7.93 -15.51 4.63
CA THR A 72 8.58 -14.22 4.46
C THR A 72 7.61 -13.17 3.89
N SER A 73 8.09 -11.93 3.80
CA SER A 73 7.35 -10.84 3.15
C SER A 73 7.05 -11.13 1.68
N ASP A 74 7.97 -11.78 0.97
CA ASP A 74 7.81 -12.12 -0.45
C ASP A 74 6.80 -13.25 -0.64
N ASP A 75 6.62 -14.12 0.36
CA ASP A 75 5.65 -15.20 0.33
C ASP A 75 4.19 -14.70 0.42
N LEU A 76 3.97 -13.46 0.88
CA LEU A 76 2.63 -12.87 0.98
C LEU A 76 1.99 -12.62 -0.38
N ASP A 77 2.79 -12.42 -1.44
CA ASP A 77 2.26 -12.17 -2.77
C ASP A 77 1.51 -13.39 -3.31
N ARG A 78 1.90 -14.60 -2.90
CA ARG A 78 1.25 -15.83 -3.35
C ARG A 78 -0.22 -15.93 -2.94
N PRO A 79 -0.62 -15.88 -1.64
CA PRO A 79 -2.02 -15.94 -1.26
C PRO A 79 -2.81 -14.72 -1.77
N ILE A 80 -2.17 -13.55 -1.91
CA ILE A 80 -2.82 -12.37 -2.51
C ILE A 80 -3.14 -12.63 -3.98
N ASN A 81 -2.17 -13.12 -4.76
CA ASN A 81 -2.36 -13.43 -6.18
C ASN A 81 -3.38 -14.56 -6.39
N GLU A 82 -3.34 -15.60 -5.55
CA GLU A 82 -4.33 -16.69 -5.58
C GLU A 82 -5.74 -16.15 -5.29
N ALA A 83 -5.91 -15.23 -4.35
CA ALA A 83 -7.20 -14.59 -4.08
C ALA A 83 -7.71 -13.74 -5.25
N PHE A 84 -6.82 -13.04 -5.98
CA PHE A 84 -7.20 -12.25 -7.16
C PHE A 84 -7.43 -13.09 -8.42
N ALA A 85 -6.80 -14.26 -8.52
CA ALA A 85 -7.00 -15.22 -9.59
C ALA A 85 -8.30 -16.04 -9.43
N ASN A 86 -8.87 -16.07 -8.23
CA ASN A 86 -10.14 -16.72 -7.96
C ASN A 86 -11.31 -15.77 -8.26
N ASP A 87 -12.02 -16.05 -9.36
CA ASP A 87 -13.15 -15.23 -9.80
C ASP A 87 -14.28 -15.14 -8.78
N GLU A 88 -14.61 -16.25 -8.11
CA GLU A 88 -15.68 -16.30 -7.11
C GLU A 88 -15.37 -15.39 -5.92
N LEU A 89 -14.14 -15.46 -5.38
CA LEU A 89 -13.70 -14.57 -4.30
C LEU A 89 -13.70 -13.12 -4.74
N ARG A 90 -13.20 -12.84 -5.94
CA ARG A 90 -13.13 -11.50 -6.51
C ARG A 90 -14.51 -10.88 -6.69
N THR A 91 -15.48 -11.62 -7.21
CA THR A 91 -16.84 -11.11 -7.44
C THR A 91 -17.64 -11.02 -6.14
N THR A 92 -17.55 -12.02 -5.27
CA THR A 92 -18.32 -12.08 -4.03
C THR A 92 -17.91 -11.00 -3.04
N HIS A 93 -16.60 -10.70 -2.97
CA HIS A 93 -16.07 -9.69 -2.05
C HIS A 93 -15.71 -8.36 -2.72
N ASN A 94 -15.87 -8.24 -4.04
CA ASN A 94 -15.48 -7.08 -4.84
C ASN A 94 -14.05 -6.63 -4.48
N LEU A 95 -13.10 -7.55 -4.67
CA LEU A 95 -11.73 -7.40 -4.18
C LEU A 95 -10.98 -6.27 -4.89
N GLY A 96 -10.21 -5.50 -4.13
CA GLY A 96 -9.27 -4.49 -4.63
C GLY A 96 -7.90 -4.60 -3.96
N SER A 97 -6.84 -4.12 -4.63
CA SER A 97 -5.47 -4.14 -4.08
C SER A 97 -4.97 -2.73 -3.78
N VAL A 98 -4.21 -2.60 -2.68
CA VAL A 98 -3.53 -1.36 -2.27
C VAL A 98 -2.01 -1.43 -2.55
N ASN A 99 -1.53 -2.53 -3.14
CA ASN A 99 -0.11 -2.75 -3.42
C ASN A 99 0.40 -1.93 -4.62
N SER A 100 1.70 -2.04 -4.91
CA SER A 100 2.48 -1.30 -5.90
C SER A 100 1.98 -1.34 -7.35
N VAL A 101 0.98 -2.17 -7.66
CA VAL A 101 0.30 -2.18 -8.98
C VAL A 101 -0.65 -0.98 -9.13
N ASN A 102 -1.04 -0.33 -8.04
CA ASN A 102 -1.95 0.82 -8.10
C ASN A 102 -1.24 2.08 -8.62
N VAL A 103 -1.57 2.50 -9.84
CA VAL A 103 -1.01 3.70 -10.50
C VAL A 103 -1.17 4.98 -9.67
N VAL A 104 -2.21 5.08 -8.85
CA VAL A 104 -2.43 6.24 -7.98
C VAL A 104 -1.29 6.38 -6.97
N ARG A 105 -0.70 5.27 -6.50
CA ARG A 105 0.44 5.29 -5.59
C ARG A 105 1.68 5.94 -6.23
N LEU A 106 1.93 5.65 -7.51
CA LEU A 106 3.01 6.28 -8.27
C LEU A 106 2.77 7.79 -8.46
N LEU A 107 1.52 8.18 -8.76
CA LEU A 107 1.15 9.59 -8.92
C LEU A 107 1.33 10.39 -7.62
N VAL A 108 0.92 9.85 -6.48
CA VAL A 108 1.11 10.51 -5.18
C VAL A 108 2.61 10.60 -4.84
N GLN A 109 3.39 9.58 -5.17
CA GLN A 109 4.85 9.61 -5.01
C GLN A 109 5.50 10.69 -5.87
N CYS A 110 5.00 10.97 -7.08
CA CYS A 110 5.49 12.09 -7.90
C CYS A 110 5.32 13.45 -7.19
N ALA A 111 4.22 13.62 -6.44
CA ALA A 111 3.96 14.86 -5.71
C ALA A 111 5.02 15.16 -4.64
N PHE A 112 5.63 14.13 -4.04
CA PHE A 112 6.76 14.31 -3.12
C PHE A 112 7.97 14.93 -3.83
N PHE A 113 8.34 14.42 -5.01
CA PHE A 113 9.44 14.98 -5.80
C PHE A 113 9.13 16.40 -6.28
N ALA A 114 7.90 16.66 -6.73
CA ALA A 114 7.47 18.01 -7.11
C ALA A 114 7.62 18.98 -5.93
N TYR A 115 7.11 18.59 -4.76
CA TYR A 115 7.22 19.40 -3.55
C TYR A 115 8.69 19.64 -3.15
N ALA A 116 9.52 18.59 -3.15
CA ALA A 116 10.94 18.71 -2.85
C ALA A 116 11.65 19.67 -3.83
N ALA A 117 11.34 19.58 -5.12
CA ALA A 117 11.89 20.47 -6.14
C ALA A 117 11.53 21.94 -5.90
N THR A 118 10.33 22.25 -5.38
CA THR A 118 9.96 23.64 -5.01
C THR A 118 10.78 24.20 -3.84
N ARG A 119 11.47 23.36 -3.07
CA ARG A 119 12.32 23.76 -1.94
C ARG A 119 13.77 23.96 -2.34
N LEU A 120 14.14 23.63 -3.57
CA LEU A 120 15.48 23.82 -4.08
C LEU A 120 15.66 25.25 -4.63
N PRO A 121 16.89 25.79 -4.62
CA PRO A 121 17.20 27.02 -5.34
C PRO A 121 16.82 26.91 -6.82
N SER A 122 16.37 28.00 -7.42
CA SER A 122 16.00 28.02 -8.83
C SER A 122 17.14 27.50 -9.71
N HIS A 123 16.82 26.58 -10.62
CA HIS A 123 17.77 25.93 -11.55
C HIS A 123 18.82 25.01 -10.90
N ALA A 124 18.66 24.62 -9.63
CA ALA A 124 19.54 23.62 -9.03
C ALA A 124 19.29 22.23 -9.63
N ALA A 125 20.35 21.57 -10.09
CA ALA A 125 20.29 20.15 -10.42
C ALA A 125 20.13 19.35 -9.11
N ALA A 126 19.09 18.53 -9.05
CA ALA A 126 18.77 17.73 -7.87
C ALA A 126 19.19 16.26 -8.06
N THR A 127 19.85 15.70 -7.05
CA THR A 127 20.08 14.25 -6.97
C THR A 127 19.30 13.70 -5.79
N PHE A 128 18.33 12.83 -6.05
CA PHE A 128 17.56 12.14 -5.03
C PHE A 128 18.14 10.76 -4.74
N VAL A 129 18.44 10.47 -3.48
CA VAL A 129 18.84 9.13 -3.00
C VAL A 129 17.63 8.48 -2.35
N VAL A 130 17.13 7.40 -2.94
CA VAL A 130 15.91 6.71 -2.48
C VAL A 130 16.27 5.34 -1.92
N PRO A 131 16.17 5.10 -0.59
CA PRO A 131 16.30 3.75 -0.04
C PRO A 131 15.17 2.90 -0.61
N THR A 132 15.53 1.79 -1.26
CA THR A 132 14.62 1.07 -2.15
C THR A 132 14.35 -0.36 -1.65
N GLY A 133 13.07 -0.68 -1.47
CA GLY A 133 12.56 -2.05 -1.39
C GLY A 133 11.89 -2.43 -2.71
N ALA A 134 10.56 -2.45 -2.75
CA ALA A 134 9.75 -2.79 -3.93
C ALA A 134 9.77 -1.76 -5.09
N ALA A 135 10.77 -0.88 -5.16
CA ALA A 135 11.01 0.11 -6.23
C ALA A 135 9.89 1.12 -6.56
N GLY A 136 8.76 1.14 -5.84
CA GLY A 136 7.66 2.08 -6.12
C GLY A 136 8.08 3.55 -6.04
N HIS A 137 8.79 3.94 -4.98
CA HIS A 137 9.16 5.35 -4.76
C HIS A 137 10.15 5.87 -5.82
N VAL A 138 11.12 5.05 -6.23
CA VAL A 138 12.05 5.40 -7.31
C VAL A 138 11.33 5.44 -8.67
N ALA A 139 10.37 4.55 -8.92
CA ALA A 139 9.53 4.60 -10.12
C ALA A 139 8.68 5.89 -10.16
N GLY A 140 8.13 6.32 -9.01
CA GLY A 140 7.46 7.62 -8.87
C GLY A 140 8.39 8.79 -9.19
N GLY A 141 9.64 8.76 -8.72
CA GLY A 141 10.64 9.78 -9.05
C GLY A 141 11.02 9.79 -10.54
N ALA A 142 11.16 8.61 -11.15
CA ALA A 142 11.41 8.49 -12.59
C ALA A 142 10.22 9.05 -13.40
N LEU A 143 8.99 8.73 -13.02
CA LEU A 143 7.79 9.30 -13.63
C LEU A 143 7.75 10.82 -13.48
N ALA A 144 8.06 11.34 -12.29
CA ALA A 144 8.12 12.78 -12.03
C ALA A 144 9.09 13.48 -13.01
N LYS A 145 10.28 12.91 -13.19
CA LYS A 145 11.27 13.41 -14.15
C LYS A 145 10.76 13.37 -15.59
N LEU A 146 10.08 12.28 -15.98
CA LEU A 146 9.50 12.14 -17.33
C LEU A 146 8.41 13.17 -17.62
N ILE A 147 7.64 13.58 -16.60
CA ILE A 147 6.58 14.61 -16.74
C ILE A 147 7.10 16.04 -16.52
N GLY A 148 8.42 16.23 -16.43
CA GLY A 148 9.05 17.55 -16.38
C GLY A 148 9.18 18.18 -14.99
N ILE A 149 9.04 17.38 -13.92
CA ILE A 149 9.42 17.84 -12.58
C ILE A 149 10.96 17.88 -12.51
N PRO A 150 11.55 19.03 -12.14
CA PRO A 150 13.00 19.21 -12.09
C PRO A 150 13.68 18.42 -10.97
#